data_AF-R0KCB7-F1
#
_entry.id   AF-R0KCB7-F1
#
_cell.length_a   1.000
_cell.length_b   1.000
_cell.length_c   1.000
_cell.angle_alpha   90.00
_cell.angle_beta   90.00
_cell.angle_gamma   90.00
#
_symmetry.space_group_name_H-M   'P 1'
#
loop_
_entity.id
_entity.type
_entity.pdbx_description
1 polymer ?
#
loop_
_entity_poly.entity_id
_entity_poly.type
_entity_poly.pdbx_seq_one_letter_code
_entity_poly.pdbx_strand_id
1 'polypeptide(L)'
;MTSTTPPEVAVHVESLIPKFQLTRLLNSDQAGRRISLLGTVDAQPALLIAERAAFDTTPALLQSFSTSLRNIKNLGANDIYAWFLANSDPSKENGNPPPDFKLNLIYPCTDKHVKKYTQQRLRVVTETPQIYAAYIRPYMRAQRDKGALDWIYNILEGRTEQEDVMYRESGDTGFLLLPDLNWDRKTMGSLHLLGIVERRDIWSVRDLTRDMVAWMTHMRDKMVQATVGLYPGIERDELKLYVHYQPTYYHFHIHIVHVSLEAGGTQATGKALGLENIISQLETMAPSSPSSDDSHPPGMHNASLTYHLGEQSDLWTKVYLPLKQGRQVNVDDF
;
A
#
# COMPACT_ATOMS: atom_id res chain seq x y z
N MET A 1 -21.30 5.26 -1.53
CA MET A 1 -21.46 4.05 -0.69
C MET A 1 -21.35 4.48 0.76
N THR A 2 -22.26 3.99 1.60
CA THR A 2 -22.27 4.20 3.05
C THR A 2 -21.14 3.42 3.70
N SER A 3 -20.52 3.98 4.74
CA SER A 3 -19.54 3.26 5.56
C SER A 3 -20.16 1.97 6.06
N THR A 4 -19.35 0.92 6.05
CA THR A 4 -19.73 -0.43 6.46
C THR A 4 -19.42 -0.68 7.94
N THR A 5 -18.68 0.26 8.55
CA THR A 5 -18.44 0.31 9.99
C THR A 5 -19.76 0.43 10.77
N PRO A 6 -19.97 -0.35 11.84
CA PRO A 6 -21.16 -0.22 12.69
C PRO A 6 -21.37 1.24 13.12
N PRO A 7 -22.61 1.78 13.08
CA PRO A 7 -22.85 3.21 13.30
C PRO A 7 -22.27 3.73 14.61
N GLU A 8 -22.35 2.96 15.69
CA GLU A 8 -21.77 3.31 16.98
C GLU A 8 -20.24 3.41 16.95
N VAL A 9 -19.57 2.52 16.19
CA VAL A 9 -18.13 2.55 16.00
C VAL A 9 -17.75 3.74 15.11
N ALA A 10 -18.50 4.00 14.04
CA ALA A 10 -18.28 5.14 13.14
C ALA A 10 -18.37 6.47 13.89
N VAL A 11 -19.45 6.68 14.65
CA VAL A 11 -19.63 7.87 15.49
C VAL A 11 -18.52 8.00 16.52
N HIS A 12 -18.10 6.89 17.14
CA HIS A 12 -17.00 6.90 18.08
C HIS A 12 -15.68 7.36 17.43
N VAL A 13 -15.27 6.76 16.30
CA VAL A 13 -14.00 7.12 15.65
C VAL A 13 -14.03 8.52 15.03
N GLU A 14 -15.17 8.97 14.52
CA GLU A 14 -15.37 10.34 14.04
C GLU A 14 -15.20 11.35 15.18
N SER A 15 -15.67 11.02 16.40
CA SER A 15 -15.51 11.87 17.59
C SER A 15 -14.06 12.04 18.05
N LEU A 16 -13.13 11.20 17.57
CA LEU A 16 -11.70 11.30 17.92
C LEU A 16 -10.98 12.40 17.14
N ILE A 17 -11.44 12.73 15.91
CA ILE A 17 -10.75 13.66 15.03
C ILE A 17 -10.63 15.07 15.65
N PRO A 18 -11.71 15.68 16.20
CA PRO A 18 -11.62 17.01 16.83
C PRO A 18 -10.78 17.03 18.12
N LYS A 19 -10.54 15.87 18.73
CA LYS A 19 -9.73 15.76 19.96
C LYS A 19 -8.23 15.69 19.67
N PHE A 20 -7.81 15.54 18.43
CA PHE A 20 -6.40 15.41 18.06
C PHE A 20 -5.62 16.68 18.40
N GLN A 21 -4.61 16.53 19.25
CA GLN A 21 -3.69 17.60 19.62
C GLN A 21 -2.35 17.40 18.90
N LEU A 22 -2.06 18.30 17.95
CA LEU A 22 -0.83 18.25 17.16
C LEU A 22 0.41 18.39 18.06
N THR A 23 1.36 17.48 17.88
CA THR A 23 2.72 17.60 18.43
C THR A 23 3.69 18.12 17.37
N ARG A 24 3.76 17.48 16.19
CA ARG A 24 4.63 17.91 15.07
C ARG A 24 4.25 17.28 13.74
N LEU A 25 4.66 17.91 12.65
CA LEU A 25 4.66 17.31 11.31
C LEU A 25 5.71 16.18 11.24
N LEU A 26 5.30 15.02 10.74
CA LEU A 26 6.20 13.89 10.46
C LEU A 26 6.72 13.90 9.03
N ASN A 27 5.86 14.15 8.05
CA ASN A 27 6.20 14.15 6.63
C ASN A 27 5.20 14.96 5.80
N SER A 28 5.65 15.47 4.65
CA SER A 28 4.83 16.05 3.59
C SER A 28 5.31 15.46 2.26
N ASP A 29 4.46 14.68 1.60
CA ASP A 29 4.78 13.97 0.36
C ASP A 29 3.64 14.08 -0.68
N GLN A 30 3.66 13.26 -1.73
CA GLN A 30 2.70 13.31 -2.85
C GLN A 30 2.54 14.72 -3.44
N ALA A 31 3.67 15.37 -3.78
CA ALA A 31 3.71 16.74 -4.26
C ALA A 31 3.01 17.76 -3.33
N GLY A 32 3.04 17.53 -2.01
CA GLY A 32 2.43 18.40 -1.00
C GLY A 32 0.92 18.19 -0.82
N ARG A 33 0.34 17.16 -1.45
CA ARG A 33 -1.08 16.81 -1.30
C ARG A 33 -1.35 15.90 -0.11
N ARG A 34 -0.31 15.44 0.58
CA ARG A 34 -0.43 14.62 1.78
C ARG A 34 0.50 15.08 2.89
N ILE A 35 -0.02 15.09 4.11
CA ILE A 35 0.73 15.32 5.35
C ILE A 35 0.49 14.18 6.35
N SER A 36 1.52 13.85 7.12
CA SER A 36 1.45 12.93 8.26
C SER A 36 1.79 13.68 9.54
N LEU A 37 0.89 13.66 10.52
CA LEU A 37 0.96 14.45 11.74
C LEU A 37 1.04 13.54 12.95
N LEU A 38 2.00 13.78 13.84
CA LEU A 38 2.07 13.14 15.14
C LEU A 38 1.39 14.03 16.17
N GLY A 39 0.57 13.43 17.01
CA GLY A 39 -0.15 14.11 18.08
C GLY A 39 -0.59 13.16 19.17
N THR A 40 -1.59 13.59 19.92
CA THR A 40 -2.26 12.77 20.93
C THR A 40 -3.78 12.91 20.82
N VAL A 41 -4.49 11.87 21.23
CA VAL A 41 -5.95 11.89 21.49
C VAL A 41 -6.13 11.28 22.87
N ASP A 42 -6.87 11.94 23.76
CA ASP A 42 -7.12 11.48 25.13
C ASP A 42 -5.82 11.03 25.86
N ALA A 43 -4.74 11.83 25.71
CA ALA A 43 -3.39 11.62 26.25
C ALA A 43 -2.64 10.36 25.74
N GLN A 44 -3.16 9.65 24.74
CA GLN A 44 -2.50 8.53 24.07
C GLN A 44 -1.95 8.97 22.70
N PRO A 45 -0.81 8.42 22.24
CA PRO A 45 -0.18 8.81 20.98
C PRO A 45 -1.09 8.49 19.78
N ALA A 46 -1.21 9.44 18.87
CA ALA A 46 -2.06 9.36 17.67
C ALA A 46 -1.30 9.84 16.43
N LEU A 47 -1.57 9.21 15.29
CA LEU A 47 -1.02 9.61 14.01
C LEU A 47 -2.17 9.91 13.06
N LEU A 48 -2.26 11.17 12.63
CA LEU A 48 -3.29 11.64 11.68
C LEU A 48 -2.65 11.92 10.33
N ILE A 49 -3.18 11.30 9.29
CA ILE A 49 -2.74 11.50 7.90
C ILE A 49 -3.88 12.20 7.16
N ALA A 50 -3.57 13.32 6.52
CA ALA A 50 -4.52 14.06 5.71
C ALA A 50 -4.04 14.12 4.26
N GLU A 51 -4.92 13.73 3.35
CA GLU A 51 -4.71 13.72 1.90
C GLU A 51 -5.76 14.61 1.22
N ARG A 52 -5.38 15.34 0.18
CA ARG A 52 -6.35 16.01 -0.70
C ARG A 52 -7.20 14.95 -1.40
N ALA A 53 -8.51 15.08 -1.30
CA ALA A 53 -9.43 14.21 -2.02
C ALA A 53 -9.36 14.47 -3.53
N ALA A 54 -9.71 13.46 -4.32
CA ALA A 54 -9.87 13.61 -5.76
C ALA A 54 -11.06 14.53 -6.08
N PHE A 55 -11.00 15.21 -7.22
CA PHE A 55 -12.15 15.95 -7.72
C PHE A 55 -13.28 14.99 -8.08
N ASP A 56 -14.51 15.32 -7.69
CA ASP A 56 -15.69 14.64 -8.19
C ASP A 56 -15.95 15.08 -9.64
N THR A 57 -15.88 14.13 -10.57
CA THR A 57 -16.02 14.38 -12.01
C THR A 57 -17.44 14.14 -12.52
N THR A 58 -18.45 14.07 -11.65
CA THR A 58 -19.84 13.95 -12.10
C THR A 58 -20.27 15.22 -12.84
N PRO A 59 -21.00 15.11 -13.96
CA PRO A 59 -21.38 16.27 -14.77
C PRO A 59 -22.11 17.38 -14.00
N ALA A 60 -22.95 17.01 -13.02
CA ALA A 60 -23.70 17.96 -12.20
C ALA A 60 -22.79 18.85 -11.35
N LEU A 61 -21.77 18.28 -10.69
CA LEU A 61 -20.81 19.04 -9.88
C LEU A 61 -19.84 19.86 -10.74
N LEU A 62 -19.43 19.32 -11.89
CA LEU A 62 -18.57 20.05 -12.83
C LEU A 62 -19.27 21.31 -13.40
N GLN A 63 -20.60 21.27 -13.58
CA GLN A 63 -21.37 22.41 -14.08
C GLN A 63 -21.41 23.58 -13.07
N SER A 64 -21.39 23.30 -11.77
CA SER A 64 -21.40 24.31 -10.70
C SER A 64 -20.00 24.63 -10.13
N PHE A 65 -18.95 23.91 -10.54
CA PHE A 65 -17.62 24.01 -9.93
C PHE A 65 -17.06 25.44 -9.85
N SER A 66 -17.19 26.23 -10.92
CA SER A 66 -16.65 27.59 -10.95
C SER A 66 -17.35 28.56 -9.98
N THR A 67 -18.59 28.25 -9.58
CA THR A 67 -19.39 29.08 -8.66
C THR A 67 -19.45 28.52 -7.24
N SER A 68 -18.95 27.29 -7.02
CA SER A 68 -18.82 26.63 -5.71
C SER A 68 -17.49 26.91 -5.00
N LEU A 69 -16.72 27.90 -5.47
CA LEU A 69 -15.46 28.32 -4.86
C LEU A 69 -15.62 29.63 -4.05
N ARG A 70 -14.81 29.77 -3.00
CA ARG A 70 -14.62 30.98 -2.20
C ARG A 70 -13.14 31.33 -2.07
N ASN A 71 -12.84 32.55 -1.62
CA ASN A 71 -11.47 33.06 -1.42
C ASN A 71 -10.56 32.94 -2.66
N ILE A 72 -11.09 33.24 -3.85
CA ILE A 72 -10.34 33.17 -5.10
C ILE A 72 -9.31 34.31 -5.12
N LYS A 73 -8.02 33.96 -5.15
CA LYS A 73 -6.89 34.88 -5.18
C LYS A 73 -6.05 34.64 -6.43
N ASN A 74 -5.93 35.66 -7.28
CA ASN A 74 -5.02 35.60 -8.43
C ASN A 74 -3.56 35.61 -7.97
N LEU A 75 -2.74 34.75 -8.59
CA LEU A 75 -1.29 34.68 -8.39
C LEU A 75 -0.52 35.36 -9.55
N GLY A 76 -1.13 35.42 -10.72
CA GLY A 76 -0.58 36.07 -11.91
C GLY A 76 -1.44 35.82 -13.15
N ALA A 77 -1.12 36.54 -14.23
CA ALA A 77 -1.71 36.36 -15.54
C ALA A 77 -0.70 36.76 -16.63
N ASN A 78 -0.78 36.12 -17.79
CA ASN A 78 -0.03 36.44 -18.99
C ASN A 78 -0.85 36.05 -20.24
N ASP A 79 -1.26 37.04 -21.03
CA ASP A 79 -2.14 36.87 -22.20
C ASP A 79 -3.42 36.08 -21.85
N ILE A 80 -3.62 34.88 -22.42
CA ILE A 80 -4.78 34.01 -22.14
C ILE A 80 -4.60 33.10 -20.91
N TYR A 81 -3.45 33.14 -20.24
CA TYR A 81 -3.15 32.30 -19.07
C TYR A 81 -3.34 33.08 -17.77
N ALA A 82 -4.09 32.53 -16.83
CA ALA A 82 -4.21 33.06 -15.47
C ALA A 82 -4.26 31.91 -14.46
N TRP A 83 -3.61 32.09 -13.31
CA TRP A 83 -3.54 31.06 -12.26
C TRP A 83 -3.91 31.66 -10.89
N PHE A 84 -4.64 30.87 -10.11
CA PHE A 84 -5.30 31.31 -8.88
C PHE A 84 -5.10 30.28 -7.77
N LEU A 85 -5.28 30.72 -6.53
CA LEU A 85 -5.60 29.85 -5.39
C LEU A 85 -7.07 30.08 -5.02
N ALA A 86 -7.77 29.02 -4.62
CA ALA A 86 -9.15 29.09 -4.16
C ALA A 86 -9.41 28.06 -3.07
N ASN A 87 -10.52 28.22 -2.35
CA ASN A 87 -11.05 27.22 -1.43
C ASN A 87 -12.43 26.75 -1.91
N SER A 88 -12.78 25.51 -1.66
CA SER A 88 -14.15 25.02 -1.83
C SER A 88 -15.10 25.76 -0.87
N ASP A 89 -16.31 26.03 -1.33
CA ASP A 89 -17.36 26.70 -0.57
C ASP A 89 -18.50 25.72 -0.22
N PRO A 90 -18.47 25.10 0.97
CA PRO A 90 -19.48 24.13 1.35
C PRO A 90 -20.86 24.77 1.61
N SER A 91 -20.97 26.11 1.62
CA SER A 91 -22.23 26.82 1.93
C SER A 91 -23.14 27.06 0.73
N LYS A 92 -22.64 26.85 -0.50
CA LYS A 92 -23.35 27.21 -1.74
C LYS A 92 -24.06 26.05 -2.44
N GLU A 93 -23.90 24.83 -1.97
CA GLU A 93 -24.67 23.69 -2.47
C GLU A 93 -25.88 23.43 -1.57
N ASN A 94 -27.08 23.32 -2.16
CA ASN A 94 -28.25 22.75 -1.49
C ASN A 94 -28.03 21.23 -1.36
N GLY A 95 -27.09 20.81 -0.50
CA GLY A 95 -26.66 19.42 -0.42
C GLY A 95 -25.41 19.19 0.44
N ASN A 96 -24.83 18.00 0.27
CA ASN A 96 -23.61 17.57 0.95
C ASN A 96 -22.44 17.71 -0.04
N PRO A 97 -21.62 18.78 0.05
CA PRO A 97 -20.58 19.07 -0.93
C PRO A 97 -19.52 17.97 -0.98
N PRO A 98 -18.82 17.79 -2.12
CA PRO A 98 -17.75 16.80 -2.21
C PRO A 98 -16.67 17.11 -1.16
N PRO A 99 -16.17 16.09 -0.43
CA PRO A 99 -15.17 16.31 0.60
C PRO A 99 -13.83 16.74 -0.01
N ASP A 100 -13.17 17.74 0.58
CA ASP A 100 -11.84 18.21 0.15
C ASP A 100 -10.67 17.33 0.62
N PHE A 101 -10.93 16.50 1.65
CA PHE A 101 -9.89 15.75 2.35
C PHE A 101 -10.33 14.31 2.62
N LYS A 102 -9.35 13.42 2.53
CA LYS A 102 -9.40 12.07 3.08
C LYS A 102 -8.50 12.02 4.32
N LEU A 103 -9.00 11.41 5.40
CA LEU A 103 -8.29 11.29 6.66
C LEU A 103 -8.05 9.82 7.00
N ASN A 104 -6.86 9.50 7.50
CA ASN A 104 -6.57 8.23 8.16
C ASN A 104 -6.06 8.51 9.56
N LEU A 105 -6.66 7.87 10.57
CA LEU A 105 -6.24 7.97 11.96
C LEU A 105 -5.70 6.61 12.43
N ILE A 106 -4.46 6.60 12.93
CA ILE A 106 -3.89 5.45 13.64
C ILE A 106 -3.87 5.80 15.12
N TYR A 107 -4.68 5.11 15.92
CA TYR A 107 -4.88 5.42 17.33
C TYR A 107 -5.26 4.17 18.15
N PRO A 108 -4.55 3.89 19.27
CA PRO A 108 -3.24 4.44 19.63
C PRO A 108 -2.16 4.03 18.61
N CYS A 109 -1.32 4.97 18.19
CA CYS A 109 -0.17 4.66 17.32
C CYS A 109 1.03 4.19 18.15
N THR A 110 1.99 3.54 17.49
CA THR A 110 3.21 3.00 18.12
C THR A 110 4.44 3.66 17.49
N ASP A 111 5.62 3.51 18.11
CA ASP A 111 6.87 4.03 17.53
C ASP A 111 7.15 3.49 16.12
N LYS A 112 6.69 2.27 15.82
CA LYS A 112 6.79 1.68 14.48
C LYS A 112 5.99 2.49 13.46
N HIS A 113 4.79 2.93 13.83
CA HIS A 113 3.98 3.82 13.00
C HIS A 113 4.67 5.18 12.82
N VAL A 114 5.16 5.78 13.90
CA VAL A 114 5.85 7.08 13.83
C VAL A 114 7.07 7.01 12.92
N LYS A 115 7.94 6.00 13.06
CA LYS A 115 9.11 5.80 12.19
C LYS A 115 8.73 5.60 10.72
N LYS A 116 7.64 4.87 10.45
CA LYS A 116 7.15 4.62 9.08
C LYS A 116 6.74 5.91 8.36
N TYR A 117 6.03 6.81 9.04
CA TYR A 117 5.49 8.04 8.45
C TYR A 117 6.38 9.26 8.67
N THR A 118 7.50 9.13 9.39
CA THR A 118 8.50 10.20 9.51
C THR A 118 9.31 10.31 8.22
N GLN A 119 9.45 11.54 7.72
CA GLN A 119 10.34 11.84 6.61
C GLN A 119 11.75 11.36 6.95
N GLN A 120 12.32 10.56 6.06
CA GLN A 120 13.63 9.95 6.27
C GLN A 120 14.36 9.83 4.94
N ARG A 121 15.68 9.78 5.02
CA ARG A 121 16.50 9.48 3.84
C ARG A 121 16.22 8.05 3.40
N LEU A 122 16.19 7.86 2.08
CA LEU A 122 16.09 6.55 1.47
C LEU A 122 17.48 6.06 1.06
N ARG A 123 17.65 4.73 1.11
CA ARG A 123 18.87 4.02 0.75
C ARG A 123 18.52 2.88 -0.20
N VAL A 124 19.20 2.80 -1.33
CA VAL A 124 19.13 1.64 -2.21
C VAL A 124 20.10 0.58 -1.70
N VAL A 125 19.63 -0.66 -1.62
CA VAL A 125 20.41 -1.83 -1.18
C VAL A 125 20.26 -2.93 -2.21
N THR A 126 21.27 -3.79 -2.32
CA THR A 126 21.23 -5.01 -3.14
C THR A 126 21.30 -6.20 -2.21
N GLU A 127 20.20 -6.94 -2.13
CA GLU A 127 20.06 -8.15 -1.32
C GLU A 127 20.42 -9.38 -2.16
N THR A 128 21.56 -10.00 -1.85
CA THR A 128 21.96 -11.27 -2.45
C THR A 128 21.19 -12.44 -1.81
N PRO A 129 21.16 -13.63 -2.45
CA PRO A 129 20.61 -14.84 -1.84
C PRO A 129 21.18 -15.14 -0.45
N GLN A 130 22.47 -14.87 -0.24
CA GLN A 130 23.16 -15.08 1.03
C GLN A 130 22.67 -14.12 2.11
N ILE A 131 22.50 -12.82 1.79
CA ILE A 131 21.93 -11.84 2.72
C ILE A 131 20.49 -12.21 3.06
N TYR A 132 19.71 -12.64 2.06
CA TYR A 132 18.34 -13.08 2.27
C TYR A 132 18.27 -14.24 3.27
N ALA A 133 19.00 -15.32 3.00
CA ALA A 133 19.01 -16.52 3.83
C ALA A 133 19.54 -16.25 5.25
N ALA A 134 20.61 -15.46 5.37
CA ALA A 134 21.28 -15.23 6.65
C ALA A 134 20.55 -14.21 7.55
N TYR A 135 19.88 -13.20 6.98
CA TYR A 135 19.39 -12.05 7.76
C TYR A 135 17.92 -11.72 7.51
N ILE A 136 17.50 -11.67 6.25
CA ILE A 136 16.16 -11.17 5.90
C ILE A 136 15.10 -12.23 6.22
N ARG A 137 15.32 -13.50 5.88
CA ARG A 137 14.39 -14.59 6.19
C ARG A 137 14.23 -14.81 7.70
N PRO A 138 15.30 -14.78 8.53
CA PRO A 138 15.15 -14.76 9.99
C PRO A 138 14.36 -13.56 10.50
N TYR A 139 14.61 -12.35 9.99
CA TYR A 139 13.83 -11.18 10.36
C TYR A 139 12.34 -11.34 10.00
N MET A 140 12.02 -11.81 8.80
CA MET A 140 10.65 -12.10 8.37
C MET A 140 9.96 -13.08 9.32
N ARG A 141 10.65 -14.15 9.72
CA ARG A 141 10.14 -15.14 10.68
C ARG A 141 9.83 -14.47 12.03
N ALA A 142 10.79 -13.75 12.60
CA ALA A 142 10.62 -13.05 13.87
C ALA A 142 9.44 -12.06 13.85
N GLN A 143 9.21 -11.34 12.74
CA GLN A 143 8.04 -10.46 12.62
C GLN A 143 6.72 -11.23 12.55
N ARG A 144 6.68 -12.38 11.89
CA ARG A 144 5.49 -13.24 11.84
C ARG A 144 5.16 -13.86 13.19
N ASP A 145 6.18 -14.35 13.90
CA ASP A 145 6.04 -14.98 15.23
C ASP A 145 5.53 -13.99 16.29
N LYS A 146 5.78 -12.68 16.10
CA LYS A 146 5.27 -11.59 16.96
C LYS A 146 3.79 -11.23 16.71
N GLY A 147 3.05 -11.96 15.87
CA GLY A 147 1.64 -11.70 15.59
C GLY A 147 1.39 -10.52 14.64
N ALA A 148 2.39 -10.09 13.85
CA ALA A 148 2.23 -8.94 12.94
C ALA A 148 1.20 -9.15 11.81
N LEU A 149 0.68 -10.37 11.65
CA LEU A 149 -0.28 -10.77 10.62
C LEU A 149 -1.68 -11.06 11.17
N ASP A 150 -1.93 -10.88 12.47
CA ASP A 150 -3.22 -11.21 13.08
C ASP A 150 -4.38 -10.49 12.38
N TRP A 151 -4.17 -9.23 11.98
CA TRP A 151 -5.16 -8.46 11.22
C TRP A 151 -5.46 -9.08 9.84
N ILE A 152 -4.47 -9.60 9.11
CA ILE A 152 -4.68 -10.31 7.83
C ILE A 152 -5.48 -11.58 8.07
N TYR A 153 -5.12 -12.34 9.10
CA TYR A 153 -5.78 -13.61 9.40
C TYR A 153 -7.22 -13.40 9.85
N ASN A 154 -7.52 -12.34 10.61
CA ASN A 154 -8.89 -11.97 10.96
C ASN A 154 -9.74 -11.68 9.71
N ILE A 155 -9.19 -11.02 8.69
CA ILE A 155 -9.89 -10.77 7.42
C ILE A 155 -10.12 -12.09 6.66
N LEU A 156 -9.07 -12.89 6.49
CA LEU A 156 -9.13 -14.16 5.76
C LEU A 156 -10.11 -15.15 6.39
N GLU A 157 -10.18 -15.18 7.72
CA GLU A 157 -11.02 -16.12 8.49
C GLU A 157 -12.44 -15.62 8.73
N GLY A 158 -12.84 -14.50 8.13
CA GLY A 158 -14.22 -14.05 8.22
C GLY A 158 -14.56 -13.19 9.44
N ARG A 159 -13.56 -12.75 10.23
CA ARG A 159 -13.77 -12.13 11.55
C ARG A 159 -13.89 -10.60 11.51
N THR A 160 -13.19 -9.93 10.58
CA THR A 160 -13.15 -8.46 10.47
C THR A 160 -13.20 -8.00 9.02
N GLU A 161 -13.68 -6.78 8.76
CA GLU A 161 -13.71 -6.14 7.42
C GLU A 161 -14.46 -6.94 6.34
N GLN A 162 -15.41 -7.81 6.70
CA GLN A 162 -16.10 -8.69 5.74
C GLN A 162 -16.98 -7.92 4.78
N GLU A 163 -17.52 -6.83 5.27
CA GLU A 163 -18.31 -5.84 4.58
C GLU A 163 -17.50 -5.00 3.58
N ASP A 164 -16.17 -4.93 3.75
CA ASP A 164 -15.25 -4.24 2.84
C ASP A 164 -14.68 -5.17 1.75
N VAL A 165 -14.80 -6.49 1.93
CA VAL A 165 -14.40 -7.50 0.95
C VAL A 165 -15.26 -7.36 -0.30
N MET A 166 -14.64 -6.94 -1.40
CA MET A 166 -15.31 -6.74 -2.69
C MET A 166 -15.54 -8.07 -3.42
N TYR A 167 -14.65 -9.05 -3.21
CA TYR A 167 -14.70 -10.36 -3.83
C TYR A 167 -13.98 -11.38 -2.95
N ARG A 168 -14.47 -12.63 -2.93
CA ARG A 168 -13.80 -13.77 -2.29
C ARG A 168 -14.01 -15.05 -3.09
N GLU A 169 -12.94 -15.82 -3.24
CA GLU A 169 -12.92 -17.21 -3.69
C GLU A 169 -12.12 -18.03 -2.66
N SER A 170 -12.51 -19.27 -2.38
CA SER A 170 -11.88 -20.09 -1.34
C SER A 170 -11.19 -21.34 -1.90
N GLY A 171 -10.23 -21.89 -1.15
CA GLY A 171 -9.50 -23.12 -1.47
C GLY A 171 -8.02 -22.90 -1.76
N ASP A 172 -7.36 -23.86 -2.43
CA ASP A 172 -5.90 -23.80 -2.68
C ASP A 172 -5.48 -22.62 -3.58
N THR A 173 -6.42 -22.12 -4.39
CA THR A 173 -6.29 -20.90 -5.20
C THR A 173 -7.18 -19.77 -4.68
N GLY A 174 -7.59 -19.86 -3.42
CA GLY A 174 -8.44 -18.87 -2.77
C GLY A 174 -7.75 -17.52 -2.59
N PHE A 175 -8.53 -16.45 -2.70
CA PHE A 175 -8.11 -15.09 -2.46
C PHE A 175 -9.31 -14.19 -2.18
N LEU A 176 -9.03 -13.01 -1.65
CA LEU A 176 -10.00 -11.93 -1.54
C LEU A 176 -9.46 -10.63 -2.12
N LEU A 177 -10.37 -9.75 -2.54
CA LEU A 177 -10.06 -8.40 -3.00
C LEU A 177 -10.57 -7.37 -1.98
N LEU A 178 -9.69 -6.48 -1.54
CA LEU A 178 -10.01 -5.36 -0.67
C LEU A 178 -9.60 -4.03 -1.33
N PRO A 179 -10.33 -2.93 -1.07
CA PRO A 179 -9.84 -1.61 -1.44
C PRO A 179 -8.57 -1.26 -0.65
N ASP A 180 -7.56 -0.71 -1.33
CA ASP A 180 -6.39 -0.14 -0.65
C ASP A 180 -6.82 1.05 0.21
N LEU A 181 -6.18 1.21 1.37
CA LEU A 181 -6.47 2.29 2.32
C LEU A 181 -6.41 3.68 1.67
N ASN A 182 -5.62 3.88 0.61
CA ASN A 182 -5.47 5.19 -0.06
C ASN A 182 -6.51 5.42 -1.16
N TRP A 183 -7.25 4.41 -1.61
CA TRP A 183 -8.32 4.60 -2.58
C TRP A 183 -9.61 5.14 -1.95
N ASP A 184 -10.30 6.07 -2.61
CA ASP A 184 -11.56 6.66 -2.15
C ASP A 184 -12.79 5.77 -2.42
N ARG A 185 -12.58 4.62 -3.08
CA ARG A 185 -13.61 3.66 -3.48
C ARG A 185 -14.64 4.21 -4.47
N LYS A 186 -14.34 5.34 -5.13
CA LYS A 186 -15.24 6.04 -6.06
C LYS A 186 -14.55 6.39 -7.37
N THR A 187 -13.36 6.94 -7.32
CA THR A 187 -12.65 7.47 -8.49
C THR A 187 -11.93 6.33 -9.20
N MET A 188 -12.53 5.80 -10.29
CA MET A 188 -12.02 4.63 -11.02
C MET A 188 -10.62 4.82 -11.60
N GLY A 189 -10.30 6.03 -12.09
CA GLY A 189 -8.94 6.35 -12.54
C GLY A 189 -7.88 6.26 -11.45
N SER A 190 -8.29 6.18 -10.18
CA SER A 190 -7.43 5.95 -9.02
C SER A 190 -7.67 4.59 -8.35
N LEU A 191 -8.35 3.66 -9.01
CA LEU A 191 -8.63 2.32 -8.47
C LEU A 191 -7.33 1.67 -7.99
N HIS A 192 -7.38 1.20 -6.75
CA HIS A 192 -6.30 0.47 -6.10
C HIS A 192 -6.91 -0.58 -5.17
N LEU A 193 -6.73 -1.85 -5.54
CA LEU A 193 -7.14 -3.00 -4.75
C LEU A 193 -5.93 -3.79 -4.25
N LEU A 194 -6.14 -4.52 -3.18
CA LEU A 194 -5.24 -5.53 -2.63
C LEU A 194 -5.86 -6.91 -2.84
N GLY A 195 -5.20 -7.75 -3.61
CA GLY A 195 -5.47 -9.18 -3.70
C GLY A 195 -4.70 -9.93 -2.64
N ILE A 196 -5.38 -10.42 -1.60
CA ILE A 196 -4.78 -11.18 -0.49
C ILE A 196 -5.08 -12.66 -0.72
N VAL A 197 -4.03 -13.47 -0.87
CA VAL A 197 -4.18 -14.91 -1.09
C VAL A 197 -4.52 -15.64 0.20
N GLU A 198 -5.31 -16.71 0.14
CA GLU A 198 -5.74 -17.47 1.31
C GLU A 198 -4.62 -18.33 1.90
N ARG A 199 -3.77 -18.90 1.03
CA ARG A 199 -2.58 -19.66 1.44
C ARG A 199 -1.61 -18.81 2.25
N ARG A 200 -0.95 -19.41 3.25
CA ARG A 200 -0.13 -18.69 4.26
C ARG A 200 1.37 -18.99 4.19
N ASP A 201 1.77 -19.84 3.26
CA ASP A 201 3.13 -20.34 3.06
C ASP A 201 4.00 -19.42 2.19
N ILE A 202 3.40 -18.49 1.43
CA ILE A 202 4.11 -17.48 0.65
C ILE A 202 4.17 -16.17 1.47
N TRP A 203 5.36 -15.79 1.91
CA TRP A 203 5.55 -14.61 2.77
C TRP A 203 5.93 -13.38 1.96
N SER A 204 6.60 -13.58 0.82
CA SER A 204 6.95 -12.54 -0.14
C SER A 204 7.25 -13.14 -1.51
N VAL A 205 7.63 -12.29 -2.47
CA VAL A 205 8.13 -12.72 -3.78
C VAL A 205 9.26 -13.77 -3.70
N ARG A 206 10.05 -13.78 -2.61
CA ARG A 206 11.17 -14.71 -2.43
C ARG A 206 10.77 -16.19 -2.32
N ASP A 207 9.53 -16.47 -1.91
CA ASP A 207 9.02 -17.84 -1.79
C ASP A 207 8.52 -18.39 -3.13
N LEU A 208 8.43 -17.56 -4.17
CA LEU A 208 7.99 -17.99 -5.49
C LEU A 208 9.08 -18.77 -6.20
N THR A 209 8.69 -19.94 -6.71
CA THR A 209 9.55 -20.83 -7.51
C THR A 209 8.95 -21.06 -8.89
N ARG A 210 9.75 -21.65 -9.78
CA ARG A 210 9.39 -21.95 -11.16
C ARG A 210 8.15 -22.84 -11.25
N ASP A 211 7.98 -23.78 -10.33
CA ASP A 211 6.82 -24.67 -10.31
C ASP A 211 5.51 -23.95 -9.94
N MET A 212 5.61 -22.72 -9.41
CA MET A 212 4.47 -21.87 -9.06
C MET A 212 4.01 -20.99 -10.23
N VAL A 213 4.65 -21.03 -11.41
CA VAL A 213 4.28 -20.21 -12.58
C VAL A 213 2.81 -20.42 -12.97
N ALA A 214 2.34 -21.67 -13.00
CA ALA A 214 0.94 -21.98 -13.31
C ALA A 214 -0.03 -21.36 -12.29
N TRP A 215 0.31 -21.44 -11.00
CA TRP A 215 -0.47 -20.82 -9.93
C TRP A 215 -0.48 -19.29 -10.04
N MET A 216 0.69 -18.66 -10.28
CA MET A 216 0.81 -17.21 -10.46
C MET A 216 -0.01 -16.70 -11.65
N THR A 217 0.04 -17.42 -12.77
CA THR A 217 -0.75 -17.13 -13.98
C THR A 217 -2.26 -17.22 -13.69
N HIS A 218 -2.67 -18.27 -12.98
CA HIS A 218 -4.05 -18.44 -12.53
C HIS A 218 -4.51 -17.29 -11.62
N MET A 219 -3.71 -16.93 -10.60
CA MET A 219 -4.04 -15.83 -9.69
C MET A 219 -4.17 -14.50 -10.42
N ARG A 220 -3.23 -14.18 -11.33
CA ARG A 220 -3.31 -12.99 -12.19
C ARG A 220 -4.64 -12.95 -12.94
N ASP A 221 -4.96 -14.03 -13.66
CA ASP A 221 -6.12 -14.06 -14.55
C ASP A 221 -7.44 -13.97 -13.77
N LYS A 222 -7.52 -14.66 -12.62
CA LYS A 222 -8.67 -14.63 -11.71
C LYS A 222 -8.86 -13.28 -11.05
N MET A 223 -7.80 -12.66 -10.54
CA MET A 223 -7.88 -11.34 -9.92
C MET A 223 -8.28 -10.25 -10.93
N VAL A 224 -7.73 -10.30 -12.15
CA VAL A 224 -8.14 -9.42 -13.26
C VAL A 224 -9.61 -9.65 -13.61
N GLN A 225 -10.03 -10.91 -13.76
CA GLN A 225 -11.42 -11.23 -14.09
C GLN A 225 -12.39 -10.75 -13.00
N ALA A 226 -12.08 -11.00 -11.73
CA ALA A 226 -12.88 -10.53 -10.61
C ALA A 226 -12.96 -9.01 -10.58
N THR A 227 -11.85 -8.30 -10.82
CA THR A 227 -11.82 -6.83 -10.84
C THR A 227 -12.69 -6.26 -11.95
N VAL A 228 -12.57 -6.75 -13.18
CA VAL A 228 -13.40 -6.32 -14.32
C VAL A 228 -14.88 -6.67 -14.11
N GLY A 229 -15.17 -7.81 -13.47
CA GLY A 229 -16.53 -8.21 -13.10
C GLY A 229 -17.17 -7.27 -12.06
N LEU A 230 -16.38 -6.75 -11.12
CA LEU A 230 -16.83 -5.76 -10.13
C LEU A 230 -17.05 -4.38 -10.75
N TYR A 231 -16.26 -4.03 -11.77
CA TYR A 231 -16.25 -2.71 -12.40
C TYR A 231 -16.37 -2.85 -13.92
N PRO A 232 -17.59 -2.99 -14.49
CA PRO A 232 -17.79 -3.25 -15.92
C PRO A 232 -17.27 -2.17 -16.88
N GLY A 233 -16.92 -0.99 -16.37
CA GLY A 233 -16.32 0.10 -17.16
C GLY A 233 -14.79 0.09 -17.19
N ILE A 234 -14.15 -0.96 -16.67
CA ILE A 234 -12.70 -1.14 -16.69
C ILE A 234 -12.36 -2.36 -17.54
N GLU A 235 -11.44 -2.20 -18.47
CA GLU A 235 -10.95 -3.28 -19.31
C GLU A 235 -9.70 -3.97 -18.70
N ARG A 236 -9.38 -5.18 -19.19
CA ARG A 236 -8.30 -6.01 -18.61
C ARG A 236 -6.93 -5.35 -18.77
N ASP A 237 -6.71 -4.64 -19.87
CA ASP A 237 -5.48 -3.93 -20.21
C ASP A 237 -5.37 -2.53 -19.56
N GLU A 238 -6.41 -2.10 -18.85
CA GLU A 238 -6.38 -0.92 -18.00
C GLU A 238 -5.88 -1.22 -16.58
N LEU A 239 -5.45 -2.45 -16.30
CA LEU A 239 -4.97 -2.87 -14.98
C LEU A 239 -3.46 -3.18 -14.98
N LYS A 240 -2.77 -2.67 -13.96
CA LYS A 240 -1.38 -3.05 -13.63
C LYS A 240 -1.38 -3.90 -12.38
N LEU A 241 -0.67 -5.03 -12.40
CA LEU A 241 -0.50 -5.90 -11.25
C LEU A 241 0.95 -5.92 -10.81
N TYR A 242 1.20 -5.74 -9.50
CA TYR A 242 2.55 -5.76 -8.95
C TYR A 242 2.55 -6.20 -7.49
N VAL A 243 3.72 -6.65 -7.02
CA VAL A 243 3.96 -6.97 -5.61
C VAL A 243 5.03 -6.04 -5.04
N HIS A 244 5.02 -5.80 -3.74
CA HIS A 244 6.07 -5.03 -3.09
C HIS A 244 7.27 -5.89 -2.69
N TYR A 245 8.47 -5.36 -2.88
CA TYR A 245 9.68 -5.85 -2.26
C TYR A 245 10.59 -4.71 -1.78
N GLN A 246 10.88 -4.56 -0.49
CA GLN A 246 10.30 -5.30 0.65
C GLN A 246 8.80 -4.99 0.84
N PRO A 247 7.95 -5.98 1.17
CA PRO A 247 6.54 -5.73 1.47
C PRO A 247 6.37 -5.05 2.84
N THR A 248 5.21 -4.42 3.07
CA THR A 248 4.90 -3.79 4.37
C THR A 248 4.59 -4.83 5.45
N TYR A 249 4.11 -6.00 5.05
CA TYR A 249 3.80 -7.16 5.90
C TYR A 249 4.12 -8.45 5.14
N TYR A 250 4.49 -9.50 5.87
CA TYR A 250 5.02 -10.75 5.30
C TYR A 250 3.95 -11.81 5.05
N HIS A 251 2.91 -11.43 4.32
CA HIS A 251 1.89 -12.31 3.72
C HIS A 251 1.74 -11.88 2.26
N PHE A 252 1.84 -12.82 1.33
CA PHE A 252 1.84 -12.49 -0.09
C PHE A 252 0.54 -11.79 -0.51
N HIS A 253 0.68 -10.66 -1.19
CA HIS A 253 -0.44 -9.88 -1.69
C HIS A 253 -0.04 -9.21 -3.00
N ILE A 254 -1.03 -9.02 -3.87
CA ILE A 254 -0.87 -8.42 -5.19
C ILE A 254 -1.63 -7.10 -5.19
N HIS A 255 -0.96 -6.02 -5.55
CA HIS A 255 -1.62 -4.75 -5.83
C HIS A 255 -2.22 -4.81 -7.23
N ILE A 256 -3.46 -4.38 -7.36
CA ILE A 256 -4.17 -4.24 -8.64
C ILE A 256 -4.54 -2.76 -8.74
N VAL A 257 -4.02 -2.07 -9.75
CA VAL A 257 -4.26 -0.63 -9.91
C VAL A 257 -4.70 -0.29 -11.32
N HIS A 258 -5.50 0.76 -11.46
CA HIS A 258 -5.77 1.35 -12.76
C HIS A 258 -4.48 1.87 -13.41
N VAL A 259 -4.35 1.75 -14.73
CA VAL A 259 -3.21 2.25 -15.50
C VAL A 259 -2.99 3.75 -15.28
N SER A 260 -4.08 4.51 -15.22
CA SER A 260 -4.14 5.95 -14.96
C SER A 260 -3.88 6.38 -13.51
N LEU A 261 -3.75 5.46 -12.54
CA LEU A 261 -3.45 5.83 -11.16
C LEU A 261 -2.08 6.54 -11.09
N GLU A 262 -2.07 7.77 -10.55
CA GLU A 262 -0.86 8.57 -10.39
C GLU A 262 0.23 7.77 -9.66
N ALA A 263 1.40 7.66 -10.31
CA ALA A 263 2.48 6.81 -9.82
C ALA A 263 3.18 7.44 -8.61
N GLY A 264 2.82 6.98 -7.41
CA GLY A 264 3.51 7.30 -6.17
C GLY A 264 4.60 6.28 -5.79
N GLY A 265 5.13 6.41 -4.57
CA GLY A 265 6.15 5.49 -4.04
C GLY A 265 5.75 4.00 -4.04
N THR A 266 4.44 3.71 -3.99
CA THR A 266 3.92 2.33 -4.09
C THR A 266 4.15 1.67 -5.46
N GLN A 267 4.30 2.46 -6.53
CA GLN A 267 4.53 1.97 -7.90
C GLN A 267 6.00 2.15 -8.34
N ALA A 268 6.85 2.73 -7.49
CA ALA A 268 8.21 3.11 -7.88
C ALA A 268 9.14 1.91 -8.07
N THR A 269 10.09 2.04 -9.00
CA THR A 269 11.21 1.09 -9.12
C THR A 269 11.98 0.99 -7.80
N GLY A 270 12.43 -0.22 -7.47
CA GLY A 270 13.01 -0.53 -6.16
C GLY A 270 11.97 -0.62 -5.03
N LYS A 271 10.67 -0.73 -5.35
CA LYS A 271 9.60 -1.09 -4.42
C LYS A 271 8.57 -2.00 -5.08
N ALA A 272 8.02 -1.60 -6.23
CA ALA A 272 7.09 -2.41 -7.00
C ALA A 272 7.82 -3.33 -7.96
N LEU A 273 7.45 -4.62 -7.95
CA LEU A 273 7.87 -5.61 -8.92
C LEU A 273 6.64 -6.04 -9.73
N GLY A 274 6.62 -5.74 -11.03
CA GLY A 274 5.53 -6.13 -11.92
C GLY A 274 5.28 -7.64 -11.91
N LEU A 275 4.02 -8.04 -11.82
CA LEU A 275 3.66 -9.45 -11.66
C LEU A 275 4.08 -10.27 -12.89
N GLU A 276 3.87 -9.73 -14.08
CA GLU A 276 4.24 -10.32 -15.37
C GLU A 276 5.76 -10.48 -15.49
N ASN A 277 6.55 -9.51 -15.00
CA ASN A 277 8.00 -9.61 -14.97
C ASN A 277 8.49 -10.73 -14.05
N ILE A 278 7.84 -10.91 -12.90
CA ILE A 278 8.15 -12.01 -11.98
C ILE A 278 7.84 -13.36 -12.63
N ILE A 279 6.67 -13.48 -13.26
CA ILE A 279 6.27 -14.71 -13.97
C ILE A 279 7.28 -15.03 -15.07
N SER A 280 7.61 -14.07 -15.93
CA SER A 280 8.59 -14.25 -17.02
C SER A 280 9.99 -14.60 -16.49
N GLN A 281 10.40 -14.00 -15.36
CA GLN A 281 11.68 -14.32 -14.73
C GLN A 281 11.70 -15.75 -14.19
N LEU A 282 10.61 -16.24 -13.60
CA LEU A 282 10.50 -17.61 -13.11
C LEU A 282 10.47 -18.63 -14.24
N GLU A 283 9.75 -18.35 -15.34
CA GLU A 283 9.67 -19.20 -16.52
C GLU A 283 11.04 -19.45 -17.16
N THR A 284 11.85 -18.39 -17.20
CA THR A 284 13.17 -18.38 -17.86
C THR A 284 14.32 -18.71 -16.90
N MET A 285 14.05 -18.92 -15.61
CA MET A 285 15.07 -19.20 -14.62
C MET A 285 15.68 -20.59 -14.83
N ALA A 286 17.00 -20.62 -15.02
CA ALA A 286 17.74 -21.87 -15.13
C ALA A 286 17.78 -22.62 -13.77
N PRO A 287 17.88 -23.96 -13.79
CA PRO A 287 18.28 -24.74 -12.62
C PRO A 287 19.54 -24.17 -11.95
N SER A 288 19.58 -24.18 -10.62
CA SER A 288 20.85 -24.08 -9.90
C SER A 288 21.79 -25.18 -10.41
N SER A 289 23.10 -24.88 -10.47
CA SER A 289 24.14 -25.73 -11.08
C SER A 289 23.92 -27.24 -10.84
N PRO A 290 24.16 -28.12 -11.82
CA PRO A 290 23.99 -29.59 -11.68
C PRO A 290 24.87 -30.23 -10.58
N SER A 291 25.73 -29.44 -9.90
CA SER A 291 26.58 -29.86 -8.79
C SER A 291 25.98 -29.61 -7.40
N SER A 292 24.83 -28.95 -7.28
CA SER A 292 24.11 -28.82 -6.00
C SER A 292 22.99 -29.86 -5.96
N ASP A 293 23.01 -30.71 -4.94
CA ASP A 293 21.93 -31.61 -4.53
C ASP A 293 20.69 -30.83 -4.01
N ASP A 294 20.39 -29.68 -4.65
CA ASP A 294 19.30 -28.79 -4.30
C ASP A 294 18.01 -29.40 -4.84
N SER A 295 17.33 -30.12 -3.95
CA SER A 295 15.96 -30.61 -4.13
C SER A 295 14.90 -29.50 -4.32
N HIS A 296 15.31 -28.22 -4.32
CA HIS A 296 14.42 -27.08 -4.41
C HIS A 296 14.34 -26.56 -5.84
N PRO A 297 13.13 -26.36 -6.39
CA PRO A 297 12.96 -25.80 -7.73
C PRO A 297 13.52 -24.37 -7.79
N PRO A 298 14.11 -23.95 -8.92
CA PRO A 298 14.64 -22.60 -9.09
C PRO A 298 13.59 -21.56 -8.74
N GLY A 299 13.99 -20.48 -8.07
CA GLY A 299 13.04 -19.45 -7.68
C GLY A 299 13.69 -18.14 -7.31
N MET A 300 12.84 -17.20 -6.91
CA MET A 300 13.23 -15.84 -6.56
C MET A 300 14.19 -15.77 -5.37
N HIS A 301 14.31 -16.83 -4.57
CA HIS A 301 15.35 -16.95 -3.53
C HIS A 301 16.78 -16.96 -4.12
N ASN A 302 16.96 -17.34 -5.39
CA ASN A 302 18.26 -17.34 -6.08
C ASN A 302 18.62 -16.00 -6.73
N ALA A 303 17.67 -15.08 -6.87
CA ALA A 303 17.91 -13.77 -7.48
C ALA A 303 18.59 -12.79 -6.51
N SER A 304 19.37 -11.84 -7.02
CA SER A 304 19.68 -10.63 -6.24
C SER A 304 18.57 -9.60 -6.46
N LEU A 305 18.03 -9.04 -5.38
CA LEU A 305 16.96 -8.04 -5.46
C LEU A 305 17.47 -6.69 -4.97
N THR A 306 17.34 -5.67 -5.82
CA THR A 306 17.73 -4.29 -5.50
C THR A 306 16.49 -3.46 -5.23
N TYR A 307 16.42 -2.85 -4.04
CA TYR A 307 15.26 -2.10 -3.58
C TYR A 307 15.67 -0.97 -2.63
N HIS A 308 14.74 -0.07 -2.30
CA HIS A 308 15.01 1.02 -1.38
C HIS A 308 14.41 0.78 0.01
N LEU A 309 15.09 1.30 1.03
CA LEU A 309 14.69 1.29 2.44
C LEU A 309 14.83 2.69 3.03
N GLY A 310 13.96 3.02 3.98
CA GLY A 310 14.15 4.18 4.83
C GLY A 310 15.19 3.92 5.92
N GLU A 311 15.97 4.94 6.28
CA GLU A 311 17.02 4.82 7.32
C GLU A 311 16.50 4.49 8.72
N GLN A 312 15.19 4.63 8.99
CA GLN A 312 14.57 4.25 10.25
C GLN A 312 13.92 2.85 10.21
N SER A 313 13.98 2.16 9.07
CA SER A 313 13.50 0.78 8.98
C SER A 313 14.38 -0.17 9.79
N ASP A 314 13.76 -1.22 10.35
CA ASP A 314 14.47 -2.26 11.06
C ASP A 314 15.49 -2.96 10.15
N LEU A 315 15.14 -3.24 8.89
CA LEU A 315 16.07 -3.82 7.93
C LEU A 315 17.31 -2.93 7.69
N TRP A 316 17.13 -1.61 7.58
CA TRP A 316 18.29 -0.72 7.48
C TRP A 316 19.12 -0.74 8.76
N THR A 317 18.50 -0.48 9.89
CA THR A 317 19.21 -0.28 11.16
C THR A 317 19.85 -1.55 11.71
N LYS A 318 19.18 -2.70 11.57
CA LYS A 318 19.60 -4.00 12.10
C LYS A 318 20.41 -4.85 11.12
N VAL A 319 20.25 -4.66 9.80
CA VAL A 319 20.93 -5.49 8.78
C VAL A 319 21.90 -4.66 7.94
N TYR A 320 21.38 -3.74 7.12
CA TYR A 320 22.20 -3.10 6.09
C TYR A 320 23.20 -2.08 6.63
N LEU A 321 22.87 -1.36 7.70
CA LEU A 321 23.78 -0.40 8.32
C LEU A 321 24.98 -1.11 8.98
N PRO A 322 24.79 -2.19 9.79
CA PRO A 322 25.90 -3.02 10.24
C PRO A 322 26.76 -3.55 9.10
N LEU A 323 26.16 -4.16 8.07
CA LEU A 323 26.89 -4.70 6.92
C LEU A 323 27.71 -3.61 6.20
N LYS A 324 27.10 -2.44 5.96
CA LYS A 324 27.77 -1.27 5.36
C LYS A 324 28.97 -0.81 6.18
N GLN A 325 28.93 -0.94 7.51
CA GLN A 325 29.99 -0.54 8.43
C GLN A 325 31.00 -1.67 8.72
N GLY A 326 30.86 -2.84 8.09
CA GLY A 326 31.69 -4.01 8.38
C GLY A 326 31.44 -4.62 9.77
N ARG A 327 30.30 -4.33 10.40
CA ARG A 327 29.88 -4.91 11.68
C ARG A 327 29.09 -6.21 11.45
N GLN A 328 29.12 -7.10 12.44
CA GLN A 328 28.24 -8.27 12.45
C GLN A 328 26.77 -7.87 12.65
N VAL A 329 25.88 -8.60 11.99
CA VAL A 329 24.43 -8.48 12.17
C VAL A 329 24.01 -9.41 13.32
N ASN A 330 23.33 -8.85 14.33
CA ASN A 330 22.78 -9.63 15.42
C ASN A 330 21.37 -10.10 15.07
N VAL A 331 21.22 -11.39 14.76
CA VAL A 331 19.94 -12.00 14.34
C VAL A 331 18.99 -12.18 15.53
N ASP A 332 19.53 -12.29 16.74
CA ASP A 332 18.73 -12.45 17.96
C ASP A 332 17.94 -11.18 18.34
N ASP A 333 18.35 -10.02 17.80
CA ASP A 333 17.73 -8.72 18.06
C ASP A 333 16.55 -8.39 17.11
N PHE A 334 16.17 -9.31 16.22
CA PHE A 334 15.17 -9.07 15.17
C PHE A 334 13.74 -8.87 15.68
#